data_AF-T1C7Z4-F1
#
_entry.id   AF-T1C7Z4-F1
#
_cell.length_a   1.000
_cell.length_b   1.000
_cell.length_c   1.000
_cell.angle_alpha   90.00
_cell.angle_beta   90.00
_cell.angle_gamma   90.00
#
_symmetry.space_group_name_H-M   'P 1'
#
loop_
_entity.id
_entity.type
_entity.pdbx_description
1 polymer ?
#
loop_
_entity_poly.entity_id
_entity_poly.type
_entity_poly.pdbx_seq_one_letter_code
_entity_poly.pdbx_strand_id
1 'polypeptide(L)'
;RFHYRIVDRELHAEHHIIVRELQWGGPSASKQSVGWPIRLATALLKNPDGVIRISLPVTGSLNDPSFHITSIVWKMLEHLLEKAALAPFELVGQLFPGAQRAQDVEFIPGSAALPPGAAASLSDLGRALAARPALQIDIPAGPAGPDDAIALEDARIDTLIMAGDRHPHPAGIFTLPLPERLRRFAALYRARLGKPPVYP
;
A
#
# COMPACT_ATOMS: atom_id res chain seq x y z
N ARG A 1 -2.66 3.83 34.48
CA ARG A 1 -3.47 4.65 35.42
C ARG A 1 -4.93 4.42 35.08
N PHE A 2 -5.81 4.42 36.07
CA PHE A 2 -7.23 4.12 35.90
C PHE A 2 -8.06 5.28 36.46
N HIS A 3 -8.95 5.85 35.64
CA HIS A 3 -9.90 6.89 36.05
C HIS A 3 -11.31 6.37 35.85
N TYR A 4 -12.18 6.53 36.85
CA TYR A 4 -13.56 6.05 36.82
C TYR A 4 -14.51 7.19 37.19
N ARG A 5 -15.59 7.35 36.41
CA ARG A 5 -16.68 8.29 36.66
C ARG A 5 -18.00 7.59 36.39
N ILE A 6 -19.00 7.83 37.21
CA ILE A 6 -20.35 7.30 37.02
C ILE A 6 -21.29 8.48 36.76
N VAL A 7 -22.05 8.45 35.67
CA VAL A 7 -23.06 9.44 35.30
C VAL A 7 -24.30 8.69 34.83
N ASP A 8 -25.49 9.02 35.33
CA ASP A 8 -26.76 8.39 34.90
C ASP A 8 -26.78 6.85 34.90
N ARG A 9 -26.07 6.24 35.86
CA ARG A 9 -25.88 4.77 35.98
C ARG A 9 -25.05 4.15 34.85
N GLU A 10 -24.34 4.96 34.08
CA GLU A 10 -23.28 4.54 33.17
C GLU A 10 -21.91 4.73 33.81
N LEU A 11 -21.10 3.68 33.76
CA LEU A 11 -19.69 3.74 34.11
C LEU A 11 -18.90 4.26 32.92
N HIS A 12 -18.10 5.30 33.14
CA HIS A 12 -17.06 5.77 32.24
C HIS A 12 -15.71 5.51 32.89
N ALA A 13 -14.90 4.65 32.27
CA ALA A 13 -13.57 4.31 32.72
C ALA A 13 -12.54 4.64 31.65
N GLU A 14 -11.41 5.21 32.03
CA GLU A 14 -10.24 5.39 31.16
C GLU A 14 -9.07 4.56 31.68
N HIS A 15 -8.60 3.64 30.84
CA HIS A 15 -7.49 2.75 31.15
C HIS A 15 -6.29 3.13 30.29
N HIS A 16 -5.19 3.54 30.95
CA HIS A 16 -3.91 3.79 30.28
C HIS A 16 -2.95 2.62 30.51
N ILE A 17 -2.62 1.93 29.43
CA ILE A 17 -1.72 0.77 29.39
C ILE A 17 -0.44 1.18 28.67
N ILE A 18 0.71 0.91 29.30
CA ILE A 18 2.03 1.12 28.70
C ILE A 18 2.71 -0.23 28.65
N VAL A 19 3.06 -0.68 27.45
CA VAL A 19 3.84 -1.90 27.22
C VAL A 19 5.21 -1.51 26.68
N ARG A 20 6.25 -2.08 27.27
CA ARG A 20 7.66 -1.90 26.87
C ARG A 20 8.24 -3.25 26.50
N GLU A 21 9.23 -3.24 25.61
CA GLU A 21 10.02 -4.43 25.26
C GLU A 21 9.19 -5.62 24.76
N LEU A 22 8.00 -5.36 24.21
CA LEU A 22 7.20 -6.42 23.60
C LEU A 22 7.94 -6.95 22.37
N GLN A 23 8.26 -8.24 22.44
CA GLN A 23 8.87 -9.01 21.37
C GLN A 23 8.05 -10.29 21.18
N TRP A 24 7.81 -10.62 19.92
CA TRP A 24 7.20 -11.88 19.55
C TRP A 24 8.30 -12.88 19.22
N GLY A 25 8.14 -14.13 19.67
CA GLY A 25 8.97 -15.23 19.17
C GLY A 25 8.81 -15.43 17.67
N GLY A 26 9.76 -16.14 17.06
CA GLY A 26 9.68 -16.55 15.66
C GLY A 26 8.41 -17.38 15.37
N PRO A 27 8.06 -17.56 14.09
CA PRO A 27 6.96 -18.44 13.71
C PRO A 27 7.22 -19.85 14.27
N SER A 28 6.39 -20.29 15.22
CA SER A 28 6.44 -21.65 15.75
C SER A 28 5.25 -22.44 15.21
N ALA A 29 5.47 -23.71 14.87
CA ALA A 29 4.41 -24.65 14.51
C ALA A 29 3.51 -25.03 15.71
N SER A 30 3.72 -24.42 16.89
CA SER A 30 2.91 -24.64 18.08
C SER A 30 1.62 -23.82 18.00
N LYS A 31 0.54 -24.35 18.59
CA LYS A 31 -0.77 -23.67 18.75
C LYS A 31 -0.71 -22.35 19.56
N GLN A 32 0.47 -21.96 20.06
CA GLN A 32 0.70 -20.78 20.89
C GLN A 32 1.30 -19.61 20.10
N SER A 33 1.41 -19.71 18.78
CA SER A 33 1.93 -18.61 17.96
C SER A 33 0.92 -17.45 17.88
N VAL A 34 1.43 -16.24 18.04
CA VAL A 34 0.62 -15.03 17.94
C VAL A 34 0.26 -14.78 16.49
N GLY A 35 -1.04 -14.74 16.22
CA GLY A 35 -1.60 -14.52 14.88
C GLY A 35 -1.19 -13.19 14.26
N TRP A 36 -1.19 -13.15 12.94
CA TRP A 36 -0.77 -11.98 12.17
C TRP A 36 -1.52 -10.67 12.51
N PRO A 37 -2.85 -10.65 12.73
CA PRO A 37 -3.55 -9.41 13.08
C PRO A 37 -3.03 -8.75 14.36
N ILE A 38 -2.67 -9.57 15.36
CA ILE A 38 -2.09 -9.09 16.63
C ILE A 38 -0.66 -8.56 16.39
N ARG A 39 0.12 -9.23 15.53
CA ARG A 39 1.45 -8.75 15.13
C ARG A 39 1.38 -7.41 14.39
N LEU A 40 0.42 -7.25 13.48
CA LEU A 40 0.17 -6.00 12.76
C LEU A 40 -0.24 -4.88 13.73
N ALA A 41 -1.23 -5.13 14.59
CA ALA A 41 -1.67 -4.14 15.57
C ALA A 41 -0.53 -3.69 16.49
N THR A 42 0.28 -4.63 16.97
CA THR A 42 1.44 -4.28 17.82
C THR A 42 2.54 -3.55 17.07
N ALA A 43 2.83 -3.91 15.82
CA ALA A 43 3.76 -3.17 14.97
C ALA A 43 3.30 -1.72 14.72
N LEU A 44 1.99 -1.53 14.51
CA LEU A 44 1.38 -0.23 14.26
C LEU A 44 1.29 0.66 15.51
N LEU A 45 1.15 0.07 16.69
CA LEU A 45 1.06 0.80 17.96
C LEU A 45 2.45 1.15 18.54
N LYS A 46 3.47 0.36 18.19
CA LYS A 46 4.83 0.53 18.69
C LYS A 46 5.44 1.80 18.11
N ASN A 47 5.95 2.68 18.98
CA ASN A 47 6.70 3.86 18.57
C ASN A 47 8.18 3.51 18.30
N PRO A 48 9.00 4.44 17.80
CA PRO A 48 10.42 4.19 17.56
C PRO A 48 11.22 3.75 18.80
N ASP A 49 10.80 4.18 20.00
CA ASP A 49 11.40 3.76 21.28
C ASP A 49 10.97 2.35 21.72
N GLY A 50 10.16 1.67 20.92
CA GLY A 50 9.63 0.35 21.23
C GLY A 50 8.52 0.32 22.29
N VAL A 51 7.92 1.46 22.59
CA VAL A 51 6.85 1.63 23.59
C VAL A 51 5.49 1.65 22.90
N ILE A 52 4.56 0.85 23.41
CA ILE A 52 3.14 0.86 23.04
C ILE A 52 2.37 1.58 24.15
N ARG A 53 1.62 2.62 23.78
CA ARG A 53 0.72 3.33 24.69
C ARG A 53 -0.69 3.18 24.18
N ILE A 54 -1.56 2.57 24.99
CA ILE A 54 -2.96 2.35 24.63
C ILE A 54 -3.82 3.03 25.68
N SER A 55 -4.76 3.84 25.22
CA SER A 55 -5.81 4.43 26.04
C SER A 55 -7.13 3.81 25.62
N LEU A 56 -7.72 3.01 26.50
CA LEU A 56 -9.00 2.36 26.24
C LEU A 56 -10.09 3.08 27.04
N PRO A 57 -11.02 3.79 26.37
CA PRO A 57 -12.25 4.23 27.01
C PRO A 57 -13.16 3.01 27.16
N VAL A 58 -13.72 2.83 28.34
CA VAL A 58 -14.69 1.78 28.61
C VAL A 58 -15.94 2.42 29.16
N THR A 59 -17.04 2.28 28.43
CA THR A 59 -18.36 2.77 28.82
C THR A 59 -19.30 1.59 29.01
N GLY A 60 -20.16 1.63 30.03
CA GLY A 60 -21.24 0.67 30.09
C GLY A 60 -22.18 0.81 31.28
N SER A 61 -23.36 0.21 31.14
CA SER A 61 -24.47 0.38 32.09
C SER A 61 -24.31 -0.50 33.32
N LEU A 62 -24.44 0.10 34.50
CA LEU A 62 -24.46 -0.61 35.79
C LEU A 62 -25.76 -1.43 36.00
N ASN A 63 -26.73 -1.33 35.09
CA ASN A 63 -28.01 -2.03 35.18
C ASN A 63 -28.01 -3.42 34.55
N ASP A 64 -26.92 -3.82 33.88
CA ASP A 64 -26.80 -5.16 33.33
C ASP A 64 -26.22 -6.11 34.39
N PRO A 65 -26.97 -7.10 34.90
CA PRO A 65 -26.46 -8.06 35.87
C PRO A 65 -25.33 -8.96 35.32
N SER A 66 -25.10 -8.94 34.00
CA SER A 66 -23.97 -9.60 33.31
C SER A 66 -22.80 -8.65 33.04
N PHE A 67 -22.80 -7.44 33.63
CA PHE A 67 -21.83 -6.38 33.33
C PHE A 67 -20.40 -6.76 33.73
N HIS A 68 -19.70 -7.44 32.83
CA HIS A 68 -18.26 -7.64 32.85
C HIS A 68 -17.63 -6.67 31.87
N ILE A 69 -17.15 -5.53 32.38
CA ILE A 69 -16.36 -4.52 31.66
C ILE A 69 -15.30 -5.17 30.76
N THR A 70 -14.68 -6.25 31.23
CA THR A 70 -13.65 -7.02 30.53
C THR A 70 -14.15 -7.74 29.28
N SER A 71 -15.38 -8.27 29.26
CA SER A 71 -15.91 -9.03 28.11
C SER A 71 -16.33 -8.12 26.95
N ILE A 72 -16.85 -6.93 27.25
CA ILE A 72 -17.22 -5.91 26.26
C ILE A 72 -15.96 -5.42 25.54
N VAL A 73 -14.93 -5.07 26.31
CA VAL A 73 -13.64 -4.61 25.77
C VAL A 73 -13.01 -5.70 24.90
N TRP A 74 -13.07 -6.97 25.35
CA TRP A 74 -12.53 -8.09 24.59
C TRP A 74 -13.26 -8.30 23.26
N LYS A 75 -14.60 -8.29 23.25
CA LYS A 75 -15.39 -8.40 22.00
C LYS A 75 -15.12 -7.28 21.01
N MET A 76 -14.98 -6.04 21.50
CA MET A 76 -14.63 -4.91 20.65
C MET A 76 -13.23 -5.09 20.03
N LEU A 77 -12.25 -5.53 20.83
CA LEU A 77 -10.91 -5.82 20.35
C LEU A 77 -10.91 -6.96 19.32
N GLU A 78 -11.66 -8.03 19.54
CA GLU A 78 -11.83 -9.13 18.59
C GLU A 78 -12.36 -8.63 17.24
N HIS A 79 -13.42 -7.81 17.23
CA HIS A 79 -13.97 -7.24 15.99
C HIS A 79 -12.98 -6.31 15.27
N LEU A 80 -12.19 -5.54 16.02
CA LEU A 80 -11.14 -4.69 15.43
C LEU A 80 -10.03 -5.54 14.81
N LEU A 81 -9.61 -6.62 15.48
CA LEU A 81 -8.60 -7.54 14.97
C LEU A 81 -9.11 -8.36 13.78
N GLU A 82 -10.39 -8.70 13.74
CA GLU A 82 -11.02 -9.34 12.57
C GLU A 82 -11.00 -8.40 11.36
N LYS A 83 -11.40 -7.13 11.53
CA LYS A 83 -11.30 -6.12 10.47
C LYS A 83 -9.85 -5.87 10.05
N ALA A 84 -8.92 -5.88 11.00
CA ALA A 84 -7.48 -5.78 10.75
C ALA A 84 -6.98 -6.91 9.82
N ALA A 85 -7.50 -8.12 10.03
CA ALA A 85 -7.14 -9.30 9.25
C ALA A 85 -7.57 -9.14 7.79
N LEU A 86 -8.75 -8.58 7.56
CA LEU A 86 -9.36 -8.43 6.24
C LEU A 86 -8.85 -7.18 5.49
N ALA A 87 -8.50 -6.12 6.22
CA ALA A 87 -8.14 -4.83 5.64
C ALA A 87 -6.93 -4.20 6.39
N PRO A 88 -5.71 -4.74 6.21
CA PRO A 88 -4.54 -4.26 6.94
C PRO A 88 -4.17 -2.81 6.63
N PHE A 89 -4.29 -2.39 5.37
CA PHE A 89 -3.94 -1.03 4.95
C PHE A 89 -4.93 0.01 5.45
N GLU A 90 -6.20 -0.35 5.64
CA GLU A 90 -7.19 0.54 6.26
C GLU A 90 -6.78 0.95 7.68
N LEU A 91 -6.19 0.03 8.46
CA LEU A 91 -5.67 0.36 9.79
C LEU A 91 -4.52 1.35 9.73
N VAL A 92 -3.62 1.19 8.75
CA VAL A 92 -2.52 2.15 8.54
C VAL A 92 -3.11 3.52 8.18
N GLY A 93 -4.12 3.55 7.29
CA GLY A 93 -4.82 4.76 6.86
C GLY A 93 -5.53 5.52 7.99
N GLN A 94 -6.03 4.82 9.00
CA GLN A 94 -6.64 5.45 10.18
C GLN A 94 -5.66 6.29 11.00
N LEU A 95 -4.38 5.89 11.05
CA LEU A 95 -3.34 6.64 11.76
C LEU A 95 -2.56 7.59 10.83
N PHE A 96 -2.45 7.23 9.56
CA PHE A 96 -1.70 7.95 8.54
C PHE A 96 -2.58 8.11 7.30
N PRO A 97 -3.41 9.17 7.26
CA PRO A 97 -4.33 9.40 6.15
C PRO A 97 -3.59 9.42 4.81
N GLY A 98 -4.06 8.64 3.85
CA GLY A 98 -3.47 8.53 2.51
C GLY A 98 -2.58 7.29 2.32
N ALA A 99 -2.01 6.75 3.39
CA ALA A 99 -1.13 5.59 3.31
C ALA A 99 -1.84 4.32 2.82
N GLN A 100 -3.15 4.17 3.08
CA GLN A 100 -3.93 3.02 2.64
C GLN A 100 -4.01 2.90 1.11
N ARG A 101 -3.92 4.03 0.39
CA ARG A 101 -3.98 4.05 -1.07
C ARG A 101 -2.70 3.53 -1.72
N ALA A 102 -1.63 3.36 -0.96
CA ALA A 102 -0.39 2.78 -1.45
C ALA A 102 -0.40 1.24 -1.47
N GLN A 103 -1.51 0.60 -1.07
CA GLN A 103 -1.65 -0.85 -1.12
C GLN A 103 -1.56 -1.40 -2.55
N ASP A 104 -2.10 -0.65 -3.51
CA ASP A 104 -2.16 -0.99 -4.93
C ASP A 104 -1.79 0.25 -5.73
N VAL A 105 -0.80 0.14 -6.61
CA VAL A 105 -0.40 1.20 -7.53
C VAL A 105 -0.53 0.66 -8.94
N GLU A 106 -1.51 1.19 -9.68
CA GLU A 106 -1.76 0.79 -11.06
C GLU A 106 -0.86 1.57 -12.02
N PHE A 107 0.00 0.85 -12.73
CA PHE A 107 0.89 1.42 -13.72
C PHE A 107 0.29 1.33 -15.12
N ILE A 108 0.65 2.28 -15.98
CA ILE A 108 0.32 2.19 -17.41
C ILE A 108 1.16 1.04 -18.00
N PRO A 109 0.58 0.16 -18.84
CA PRO A 109 1.32 -0.93 -19.46
C PRO A 109 2.62 -0.47 -20.12
N GLY A 110 3.71 -1.17 -19.85
CA GLY A 110 5.05 -0.86 -20.35
C GLY A 110 5.69 0.41 -19.79
N SER A 111 5.09 1.04 -18.78
CA SER A 111 5.61 2.25 -18.13
C SER A 111 5.89 2.05 -16.65
N ALA A 112 7.06 2.48 -16.20
CA ALA A 112 7.41 2.56 -14.78
C ALA A 112 7.11 3.94 -14.16
N ALA A 113 6.49 4.85 -14.92
CA ALA A 113 6.14 6.17 -14.41
C ALA A 113 5.00 6.07 -13.39
N LEU A 114 5.19 6.70 -12.22
CA LEU A 114 4.15 6.73 -11.19
C LEU A 114 2.90 7.45 -11.70
N PRO A 115 1.70 6.87 -11.52
CA PRO A 115 0.46 7.52 -11.90
C PRO A 115 0.18 8.74 -11.00
N PRO A 116 -0.68 9.68 -11.44
CA PRO A 116 -1.07 10.82 -10.64
C PRO A 116 -1.61 10.40 -9.26
N GLY A 117 -1.09 10.99 -8.19
CA GLY A 117 -1.52 10.71 -6.81
C GLY A 117 -0.83 9.52 -6.13
N ALA A 118 -0.20 8.59 -6.86
CA ALA A 118 0.55 7.49 -6.23
C ALA A 118 1.76 7.98 -5.45
N ALA A 119 2.48 8.98 -5.96
CA ALA A 119 3.63 9.56 -5.27
C ALA A 119 3.26 10.13 -3.87
N ALA A 120 2.09 10.75 -3.75
CA ALA A 120 1.61 11.28 -2.47
C ALA A 120 1.28 10.15 -1.50
N SER A 121 0.50 9.16 -1.93
CA SER A 121 0.13 7.99 -1.11
C SER A 121 1.35 7.19 -0.65
N LEU A 122 2.33 6.98 -1.53
CA LEU A 122 3.61 6.34 -1.20
C LEU A 122 4.43 7.16 -0.21
N SER A 123 4.42 8.49 -0.31
CA SER A 123 5.06 9.36 0.66
C SER A 123 4.39 9.28 2.04
N ASP A 124 3.06 9.18 2.10
CA ASP A 124 2.33 9.02 3.35
C ASP A 124 2.60 7.65 3.98
N LEU A 125 2.66 6.58 3.18
CA LEU A 125 3.10 5.26 3.63
C LEU A 125 4.54 5.29 4.15
N GLY A 126 5.46 5.97 3.45
CA GLY A 126 6.84 6.16 3.91
C GLY A 126 6.91 6.84 5.28
N ARG A 127 6.07 7.84 5.52
CA ARG A 127 5.95 8.49 6.84
C ARG A 127 5.41 7.54 7.90
N ALA A 128 4.43 6.70 7.55
CA ALA A 128 3.89 5.69 8.45
C ALA A 128 4.97 4.68 8.89
N LEU A 129 5.77 4.19 7.95
CA LEU A 129 6.87 3.26 8.21
C LEU A 129 7.98 3.89 9.07
N ALA A 130 8.31 5.17 8.82
CA ALA A 130 9.27 5.90 9.64
C ALA A 130 8.77 6.10 11.09
N ALA A 131 7.47 6.39 11.26
CA ALA A 131 6.86 6.54 12.57
C ALA A 131 6.68 5.20 13.32
N ARG A 132 6.57 4.10 12.57
CA ARG A 132 6.33 2.73 13.08
C ARG A 132 7.38 1.74 12.57
N PRO A 133 8.61 1.75 13.11
CA PRO A 133 9.72 0.92 12.59
C PRO A 133 9.51 -0.59 12.72
N ALA A 134 8.54 -1.02 13.54
CA ALA A 134 8.18 -2.43 13.67
C ALA A 134 7.28 -2.92 12.53
N LEU A 135 6.73 -2.01 11.72
CA LEU A 135 5.93 -2.35 10.54
C LEU A 135 6.85 -2.76 9.40
N GLN A 136 6.55 -3.91 8.80
CA GLN A 136 7.27 -4.43 7.64
C GLN A 136 6.28 -4.51 6.47
N ILE A 137 6.75 -4.14 5.29
CA ILE A 137 6.02 -4.27 4.04
C ILE A 137 6.82 -5.14 3.08
N ASP A 138 6.10 -5.90 2.27
CA ASP A 138 6.66 -6.62 1.13
C ASP A 138 6.17 -5.92 -0.14
N ILE A 139 7.07 -5.73 -1.10
CA ILE A 139 6.76 -5.12 -2.40
C ILE A 139 6.97 -6.22 -3.45
N PRO A 140 5.93 -6.98 -3.78
CA PRO A 140 6.05 -8.03 -4.77
C PRO A 140 6.35 -7.41 -6.14
N ALA A 141 7.08 -8.15 -6.98
CA ALA A 141 7.20 -7.78 -8.38
C ALA A 141 5.81 -7.84 -9.02
N GLY A 142 5.42 -6.76 -9.72
CA GLY A 142 4.15 -6.71 -10.44
C GLY A 142 4.08 -7.78 -11.54
N PRO A 143 2.88 -8.31 -11.85
CA PRO A 143 2.73 -9.25 -12.94
C PRO A 143 2.99 -8.54 -14.27
N ALA A 144 4.04 -8.94 -14.99
CA ALA A 144 4.23 -8.49 -16.37
C ALA A 144 3.20 -9.20 -17.27
N GLY A 145 2.21 -8.45 -17.74
CA GLY A 145 1.11 -8.97 -18.55
C GLY A 145 1.41 -8.98 -20.06
N PRO A 146 0.53 -9.58 -20.89
CA PRO A 146 0.63 -9.47 -22.35
C PRO A 146 0.56 -8.02 -22.84
N ASP A 147 -0.19 -7.16 -22.14
CA ASP A 147 -0.31 -5.74 -22.48
C ASP A 147 1.01 -4.99 -22.26
N ASP A 148 1.76 -5.33 -21.21
CA ASP A 148 3.10 -4.79 -21.00
C ASP A 148 4.04 -5.19 -22.14
N ALA A 149 3.98 -6.44 -22.58
CA ALA A 149 4.82 -6.92 -23.67
C ALA A 149 4.56 -6.16 -24.98
N ILE A 150 3.29 -5.97 -25.33
CA ILE A 150 2.88 -5.19 -26.52
C ILE A 150 3.33 -3.74 -26.38
N ALA A 151 3.04 -3.10 -25.24
CA ALA A 151 3.41 -1.71 -25.01
C ALA A 151 4.93 -1.48 -25.06
N LEU A 152 5.72 -2.42 -24.52
CA LEU A 152 7.18 -2.37 -24.57
C LEU A 152 7.72 -2.61 -25.99
N GLU A 153 7.10 -3.49 -26.77
CA GLU A 153 7.47 -3.71 -28.17
C GLU A 153 7.19 -2.45 -29.01
N ASP A 154 6.00 -1.87 -28.88
CA ASP A 154 5.63 -0.62 -29.56
C ASP A 154 6.58 0.52 -29.16
N ALA A 155 6.84 0.71 -27.86
CA ALA A 155 7.78 1.71 -27.38
C ALA A 155 9.20 1.49 -27.92
N ARG A 156 9.62 0.23 -28.08
CA ARG A 156 10.92 -0.12 -28.66
C ARG A 156 10.97 0.24 -30.14
N ILE A 157 9.92 -0.06 -30.90
CA ILE A 157 9.82 0.29 -32.32
C ILE A 157 9.86 1.82 -32.48
N ASP A 158 9.07 2.56 -31.70
CA ASP A 158 9.04 4.03 -31.72
C ASP A 158 10.42 4.63 -31.45
N THR A 159 11.14 4.08 -30.47
CA THR A 159 12.52 4.49 -30.16
C THR A 159 13.46 4.24 -31.34
N LEU A 160 13.34 3.11 -32.03
CA LEU A 160 14.16 2.79 -33.21
C LEU A 160 13.84 3.68 -34.40
N ILE A 161 12.58 4.04 -34.61
CA ILE A 161 12.16 4.96 -35.67
C ILE A 161 12.73 6.37 -35.42
N MET A 162 12.78 6.79 -34.15
CA MET A 162 13.32 8.10 -33.75
C MET A 162 14.84 8.17 -33.72
N ALA A 163 15.53 7.07 -33.39
CA ALA A 163 16.98 7.04 -33.31
C ALA A 163 17.70 7.29 -34.65
N GLY A 164 17.00 7.16 -35.78
CA GLY A 164 17.53 7.50 -37.10
C GLY A 164 17.62 9.01 -37.38
N ASP A 165 17.18 9.87 -36.46
CA ASP A 165 17.12 11.31 -36.65
C ASP A 165 18.35 12.04 -36.09
N ARG A 166 18.78 13.10 -36.78
CA ARG A 166 19.84 14.02 -36.29
C ARG A 166 19.28 15.12 -35.39
N HIS A 167 17.96 15.33 -35.39
CA HIS A 167 17.28 16.32 -34.55
C HIS A 167 16.31 15.63 -33.59
N PRO A 168 16.65 15.50 -32.30
CA PRO A 168 15.77 14.86 -31.34
C PRO A 168 14.45 15.63 -31.23
N HIS A 169 13.36 14.96 -31.60
CA HIS A 169 12.02 15.48 -31.37
C HIS A 169 11.57 15.07 -29.96
N PRO A 170 11.19 16.02 -29.09
CA PRO A 170 10.79 15.71 -27.71
C PRO A 170 9.42 15.01 -27.63
N ALA A 171 8.68 14.99 -28.74
CA ALA A 171 7.36 14.39 -28.82
C ALA A 171 7.39 13.11 -29.68
N GLY A 172 6.67 12.07 -29.24
CA GLY A 172 6.68 10.74 -29.86
C GLY A 172 6.22 10.70 -31.32
N ILE A 173 6.32 9.54 -31.96
CA ILE A 173 6.11 9.36 -33.42
C ILE A 173 4.77 9.89 -33.92
N PHE A 174 3.74 9.81 -33.10
CA PHE A 174 2.38 10.24 -33.45
C PHE A 174 2.23 11.75 -33.62
N THR A 175 3.20 12.54 -33.15
CA THR A 175 3.22 13.99 -33.32
C THR A 175 3.81 14.43 -34.66
N LEU A 176 4.49 13.52 -35.37
CA LEU A 176 5.02 13.79 -36.70
C LEU A 176 3.92 13.74 -37.77
N PRO A 177 4.01 14.57 -38.83
CA PRO A 177 3.13 14.44 -39.99
C PRO A 177 3.14 13.02 -40.59
N LEU A 178 1.99 12.53 -41.03
CA LEU A 178 1.84 11.17 -41.56
C LEU A 178 2.87 10.80 -42.67
N PRO A 179 3.19 11.68 -43.65
CA PRO A 179 4.19 11.35 -44.67
C PRO A 179 5.58 11.08 -44.07
N GLU A 180 5.96 11.86 -43.05
CA GLU A 180 7.24 11.71 -42.37
C GLU A 180 7.27 10.43 -41.53
N ARG A 181 6.17 10.09 -40.85
CA ARG A 181 6.01 8.82 -40.12
C ARG A 181 6.21 7.61 -41.04
N LEU A 182 5.52 7.59 -42.19
CA LEU A 182 5.61 6.49 -43.16
C LEU A 182 7.03 6.34 -43.73
N ARG A 183 7.68 7.46 -44.06
CA ARG A 183 9.06 7.47 -44.55
C ARG A 183 10.01 6.84 -43.54
N ARG A 184 9.91 7.21 -42.25
CA ARG A 184 10.78 6.66 -41.21
C ARG A 184 10.51 5.19 -40.94
N PHE A 185 9.23 4.79 -40.94
CA PHE A 185 8.86 3.38 -40.84
C PHE A 185 9.44 2.54 -41.99
N ALA A 186 9.34 3.03 -43.23
CA ALA A 186 9.92 2.37 -44.40
C ALA A 186 11.45 2.26 -44.32
N ALA A 187 12.13 3.27 -43.76
CA ALA A 187 13.57 3.23 -43.55
C ALA A 187 13.96 2.15 -42.51
N LEU A 188 13.26 2.08 -41.38
CA LEU A 188 13.48 1.05 -40.37
C LEU A 188 13.19 -0.35 -40.94
N TYR A 189 12.07 -0.53 -41.66
CA TYR A 189 11.70 -1.78 -42.32
C TYR A 189 12.80 -2.25 -43.28
N ARG A 190 13.30 -1.36 -44.15
CA ARG A 190 14.38 -1.67 -45.09
C ARG A 190 15.68 -2.01 -44.38
N ALA A 191 16.04 -1.28 -43.33
CA ALA A 191 17.24 -1.54 -42.55
C ALA A 191 17.19 -2.92 -41.85
N ARG A 192 15.99 -3.36 -41.41
CA ARG A 192 15.83 -4.62 -40.68
C ARG A 192 15.62 -5.84 -41.57
N LEU A 193 14.89 -5.68 -42.68
CA LEU A 193 14.45 -6.80 -43.54
C LEU A 193 15.12 -6.80 -44.93
N GLY A 194 15.93 -5.79 -45.24
CA GLY A 194 16.69 -5.71 -46.51
C GLY A 194 15.83 -5.44 -47.76
N LYS A 195 14.52 -5.26 -47.62
CA LYS A 195 13.55 -5.03 -48.71
C LYS A 195 12.65 -3.84 -48.39
N PRO A 196 12.10 -3.13 -49.37
CA PRO A 196 11.11 -2.07 -49.12
C PRO A 196 9.76 -2.66 -48.69
N PRO A 197 8.95 -1.93 -47.90
CA PRO A 197 7.60 -2.35 -47.55
C PRO A 197 6.70 -2.32 -48.80
N VAL A 198 5.79 -3.30 -48.90
CA VAL A 198 4.73 -3.34 -49.92
C VAL A 198 3.47 -2.75 -49.30
N TYR A 199 2.94 -1.71 -49.92
CA TYR A 199 1.68 -1.09 -49.49
C TYR A 199 0.50 -1.79 -50.18
N PRO A 200 -0.60 -2.08 -49.46
CA PRO A 200 -1.83 -2.58 -50.07
C PRO A 200 -2.50 -1.53 -50.96
#